data_AF-A0A529L2E2-F1
#
_entry.id   AF-A0A529L2E2-F1
#
_cell.length_a   1.000
_cell.length_b   1.000
_cell.length_c   1.000
_cell.angle_alpha   90.00
_cell.angle_beta   90.00
_cell.angle_gamma   90.00
#
_symmetry.space_group_name_H-M   'P 1'
#
loop_
_entity.id
_entity.type
_entity.pdbx_description
1 polymer ?
#
loop_
_entity_poly.entity_id
_entity_poly.type
_entity_poly.pdbx_seq_one_letter_code
_entity_poly.pdbx_strand_id
1 'polypeptide(L)'
;LFDRARDKKLAAERARRLLPRIDAWHRWFYENRDHKGEGLVAIIHPWESGRDNSIDWDEAFERVPTEGVEPYTRRDILHADPAHRPTQAQYDRYLWLVQHFRGLGWDNARLHDASPFQVVDPGFNAILIRAAADLADLAEVLGEMEIANANRARAEKGLAAMERLWSDAHGQYLCLDRITG
;
A
#
# COMPACT_ATOMS: atom_id res chain seq x y z
N LEU A 1 -10.13 12.39 14.98
CA LEU A 1 -10.29 11.92 16.39
C LEU A 1 -9.80 12.95 17.40
N PHE A 2 -8.62 13.54 17.19
CA PHE A 2 -8.07 14.62 18.03
C PHE A 2 -9.03 15.82 18.19
N ASP A 3 -9.64 16.29 17.10
CA ASP A 3 -10.55 17.46 17.14
C ASP A 3 -11.82 17.21 17.94
N ARG A 4 -12.30 15.96 17.94
CA ARG A 4 -13.54 15.55 18.62
C ARG A 4 -13.31 15.08 20.06
N ALA A 5 -12.05 14.95 20.50
CA ALA A 5 -11.74 14.49 21.84
C ALA A 5 -12.16 15.51 22.90
N ARG A 6 -12.90 15.04 23.92
CA ARG A 6 -13.31 15.87 25.08
C ARG A 6 -12.11 16.19 25.98
N ASP A 7 -11.26 15.20 26.23
CA ASP A 7 -9.99 15.40 26.95
C ASP A 7 -8.87 15.73 25.95
N LYS A 8 -8.67 17.04 25.73
CA LYS A 8 -7.66 17.54 24.81
C LYS A 8 -6.23 17.26 25.26
N LYS A 9 -5.99 17.24 26.58
CA LYS A 9 -4.65 16.99 27.14
C LYS A 9 -4.25 15.54 26.88
N LEU A 10 -5.12 14.59 27.21
CA LEU A 10 -4.87 13.17 26.95
C LEU A 10 -4.75 12.87 25.45
N ALA A 11 -5.59 13.52 24.62
CA ALA A 11 -5.52 13.36 23.17
C ALA A 11 -4.17 13.83 22.59
N ALA A 12 -3.68 15.00 23.04
CA ALA A 12 -2.38 15.53 22.62
C ALA A 12 -1.22 14.64 23.07
N GLU A 13 -1.26 14.14 24.30
CA GLU A 13 -0.25 13.23 24.84
C GLU A 13 -0.18 11.91 24.05
N ARG A 14 -1.34 11.33 23.71
CA ARG A 14 -1.41 10.12 22.88
C ARG A 14 -0.95 10.38 21.45
N ALA A 15 -1.37 11.50 20.86
CA ALA A 15 -0.98 11.88 19.51
C ALA A 15 0.53 12.04 19.38
N ARG A 16 1.18 12.79 20.29
CA ARG A 16 2.64 12.96 20.26
C ARG A 16 3.42 11.66 20.32
N ARG A 17 2.93 10.65 21.05
CA ARG A 17 3.56 9.31 21.07
C ARG A 17 3.42 8.54 19.74
N LEU A 18 2.38 8.82 18.97
CA LEU A 18 2.07 8.11 17.73
C LEU A 18 2.65 8.81 16.50
N LEU A 19 2.72 10.14 16.49
CA LEU A 19 3.19 10.94 15.35
C LEU A 19 4.50 10.40 14.75
N PRO A 20 5.60 10.17 15.51
CA PRO A 20 6.85 9.68 14.94
C PRO A 20 6.74 8.25 14.37
N ARG A 21 5.84 7.42 14.91
CA ARG A 21 5.65 6.04 14.46
C ARG A 21 4.86 5.99 13.16
N ILE A 22 3.85 6.85 13.02
CA ILE A 22 3.08 6.97 11.79
C ILE A 22 3.94 7.62 10.70
N ASP A 23 4.75 8.63 11.06
CA ASP A 23 5.71 9.22 10.11
C ASP A 23 6.74 8.19 9.61
N ALA A 24 7.32 7.39 10.51
CA ALA A 24 8.23 6.32 10.14
C ALA A 24 7.58 5.27 9.23
N TRP A 25 6.29 4.99 9.45
CA TRP A 25 5.49 4.15 8.57
C TRP A 25 5.37 4.83 7.19
N HIS A 26 4.83 6.03 7.08
CA HIS A 26 4.76 6.73 5.78
C HIS A 26 6.10 6.76 5.06
N ARG A 27 7.20 7.07 5.77
CA ARG A 27 8.56 7.06 5.21
C ARG A 27 8.96 5.69 4.63
N TRP A 28 8.72 4.60 5.36
CA TRP A 28 9.04 3.25 4.88
C TRP A 28 8.36 2.96 3.54
N PHE A 29 7.12 3.41 3.33
CA PHE A 29 6.44 3.19 2.05
C PHE A 29 7.18 3.82 0.90
N TYR A 30 7.51 5.11 1.00
CA TYR A 30 8.21 5.79 -0.09
C TYR A 30 9.64 5.23 -0.28
N GLU A 31 10.35 4.91 0.80
CA GLU A 31 11.70 4.35 0.71
C GLU A 31 11.74 2.96 0.06
N ASN A 32 10.75 2.11 0.36
CA ASN A 32 10.77 0.70 -0.05
C ASN A 32 9.87 0.39 -1.26
N ARG A 33 8.92 1.28 -1.60
CA ARG A 33 7.91 1.05 -2.64
C ARG A 33 7.83 2.16 -3.69
N ASP A 34 8.64 3.21 -3.57
CA ASP A 34 8.80 4.28 -4.56
C ASP A 34 10.28 4.55 -4.85
N HIS A 35 11.03 3.52 -5.28
CA HIS A 35 12.48 3.63 -5.49
C HIS A 35 12.90 4.68 -6.52
N LYS A 36 12.02 4.99 -7.49
CA LYS A 36 12.26 6.04 -8.49
C LYS A 36 11.90 7.44 -7.98
N GLY A 37 11.35 7.55 -6.78
CA GLY A 37 10.94 8.82 -6.19
C GLY A 37 9.88 9.53 -7.03
N GLU A 38 8.94 8.79 -7.61
CA GLU A 38 7.88 9.32 -8.47
C GLU A 38 6.73 9.95 -7.67
N GLY A 39 6.68 9.73 -6.36
CA GLY A 39 5.62 10.21 -5.47
C GLY A 39 4.48 9.23 -5.27
N LEU A 40 4.52 8.06 -5.92
CA LEU A 40 3.51 7.01 -5.78
C LEU A 40 4.18 5.69 -5.43
N VAL A 41 3.52 4.90 -4.59
CA VAL A 41 4.03 3.62 -4.11
C VAL A 41 3.37 2.46 -4.85
N ALA A 42 4.15 1.41 -5.12
CA ALA A 42 3.62 0.17 -5.65
C ALA A 42 3.32 -0.84 -4.54
N ILE A 43 2.14 -1.46 -4.62
CA ILE A 43 1.87 -2.70 -3.92
C ILE A 43 2.57 -3.85 -4.63
N ILE A 44 3.10 -4.78 -3.84
CA ILE A 44 3.84 -5.95 -4.32
C ILE A 44 3.07 -7.26 -4.10
N HIS A 45 1.89 -7.14 -3.52
CA HIS A 45 0.96 -8.25 -3.33
C HIS A 45 -0.49 -7.72 -3.37
N PRO A 46 -1.44 -8.38 -4.08
CA PRO A 46 -2.83 -7.91 -4.18
C PRO A 46 -3.51 -7.65 -2.83
N TRP A 47 -3.27 -8.50 -1.82
CA TRP A 47 -3.75 -8.32 -0.44
C TRP A 47 -3.38 -6.97 0.21
N GLU A 48 -2.31 -6.30 -0.24
CA GLU A 48 -1.95 -4.98 0.29
C GLU A 48 -2.98 -3.92 -0.10
N SER A 49 -3.71 -4.10 -1.21
CA SER A 49 -4.78 -3.18 -1.62
C SER A 49 -6.02 -3.27 -0.73
N GLY A 50 -6.22 -4.37 -0.01
CA GLY A 50 -7.49 -4.72 0.64
C GLY A 50 -8.63 -5.05 -0.34
N ARG A 51 -8.32 -5.19 -1.64
CA ARG A 51 -9.23 -5.57 -2.73
C ARG A 51 -8.71 -6.82 -3.44
N ASP A 52 -8.51 -7.88 -2.67
CA ASP A 52 -7.69 -9.05 -3.00
C ASP A 52 -7.85 -9.60 -4.43
N ASN A 53 -9.09 -9.73 -4.91
CA ASN A 53 -9.44 -10.28 -6.22
C ASN A 53 -10.04 -9.23 -7.18
N SER A 54 -9.62 -7.97 -7.09
CA SER A 54 -10.01 -6.95 -8.06
C SER A 54 -9.55 -7.33 -9.47
N ILE A 55 -10.39 -7.04 -10.47
CA ILE A 55 -10.06 -7.22 -11.89
C ILE A 55 -8.81 -6.43 -12.30
N ASP A 56 -8.52 -5.32 -11.61
CA ASP A 56 -7.34 -4.48 -11.85
C ASP A 56 -6.02 -5.26 -11.70
N TRP A 57 -6.03 -6.39 -10.99
CA TRP A 57 -4.84 -7.18 -10.72
C TRP A 57 -4.62 -8.30 -11.72
N ASP A 58 -5.64 -8.72 -12.47
CA ASP A 58 -5.62 -9.99 -13.21
C ASP A 58 -4.43 -10.09 -14.17
N GLU A 59 -4.21 -9.08 -15.02
CA GLU A 59 -3.10 -9.06 -15.98
C GLU A 59 -1.72 -9.08 -15.29
N ALA A 60 -1.54 -8.28 -14.24
CA ALA A 60 -0.30 -8.26 -13.47
C ALA A 60 -0.07 -9.59 -12.74
N PHE A 61 -1.15 -10.20 -12.26
CA PHE A 61 -1.13 -11.41 -11.46
C PHE A 61 -0.89 -12.67 -12.30
N GLU A 62 -1.30 -12.69 -13.57
CA GLU A 62 -1.03 -13.77 -14.53
C GLU A 62 0.46 -14.07 -14.76
N ARG A 63 1.35 -13.12 -14.46
CA ARG A 63 2.80 -13.29 -14.56
C ARG A 63 3.45 -13.88 -13.31
N VAL A 64 2.74 -13.92 -12.19
CA VAL A 64 3.25 -14.48 -10.93
C VAL A 64 3.44 -16.00 -11.07
N PRO A 65 4.62 -16.58 -10.85
CA PRO A 65 4.77 -18.03 -11.01
C PRO A 65 3.91 -18.83 -10.01
N THR A 66 3.62 -20.07 -10.34
CA THR A 66 2.95 -21.03 -9.43
C THR A 66 3.80 -22.27 -9.15
N GLU A 67 4.92 -22.42 -9.85
CA GLU A 67 5.83 -23.55 -9.66
C GLU A 67 6.57 -23.45 -8.33
N GLY A 68 6.72 -24.60 -7.66
CA GLY A 68 7.47 -24.70 -6.40
C GLY A 68 6.72 -24.21 -5.15
N VAL A 69 5.42 -23.87 -5.26
CA VAL A 69 4.58 -23.55 -4.10
C VAL A 69 4.47 -24.76 -3.19
N GLU A 70 4.91 -24.63 -1.94
CA GLU A 70 4.79 -25.69 -0.92
C GLU A 70 3.31 -26.07 -0.69
N PRO A 71 2.99 -27.35 -0.42
CA PRO A 71 1.63 -27.79 -0.13
C PRO A 71 1.00 -27.03 1.04
N TYR A 72 -0.27 -26.67 0.89
CA TYR A 72 -1.01 -25.91 1.89
C TYR A 72 -2.49 -26.28 1.92
N THR A 73 -3.19 -25.85 2.98
CA THR A 73 -4.64 -26.04 3.11
C THR A 73 -5.33 -24.69 3.17
N ARG A 74 -6.24 -24.44 2.23
CA ARG A 74 -7.13 -23.27 2.20
C ARG A 74 -8.04 -23.30 3.42
N ARG A 75 -7.90 -22.33 4.33
CA ARG A 75 -8.77 -22.21 5.51
C ARG A 75 -10.00 -21.34 5.27
N ASP A 76 -9.96 -20.47 4.28
CA ASP A 76 -11.05 -19.54 3.95
C ASP A 76 -12.30 -20.25 3.39
N ILE A 77 -12.12 -21.38 2.70
CA ILE A 77 -13.22 -22.23 2.19
C ILE A 77 -13.94 -23.01 3.30
N LEU A 78 -13.41 -23.05 4.52
CA LEU A 78 -14.07 -23.70 5.66
C LEU A 78 -15.15 -22.80 6.28
N HIS A 79 -15.09 -21.49 6.02
CA HIS A 79 -15.94 -20.49 6.68
C HIS A 79 -16.78 -19.67 5.71
N ALA A 80 -16.64 -19.89 4.39
CA ALA A 80 -17.35 -19.16 3.36
C ALA A 80 -17.55 -20.01 2.10
N ASP A 81 -18.59 -19.69 1.34
CA ASP A 81 -18.90 -20.36 0.07
C ASP A 81 -17.72 -20.22 -0.92
N PRO A 82 -17.18 -21.34 -1.44
CA PRO A 82 -16.13 -21.33 -2.44
C PRO A 82 -16.45 -20.51 -3.69
N ALA A 83 -17.72 -20.39 -4.08
CA ALA A 83 -18.13 -19.60 -5.25
C ALA A 83 -17.85 -18.09 -5.11
N HIS A 84 -17.67 -17.60 -3.88
CA HIS A 84 -17.33 -16.21 -3.58
C HIS A 84 -15.86 -16.03 -3.21
N ARG A 85 -15.01 -17.04 -3.43
CA ARG A 85 -13.59 -17.02 -3.07
C ARG A 85 -12.70 -17.08 -4.30
N PRO A 86 -11.45 -16.56 -4.22
CA PRO A 86 -10.49 -16.74 -5.29
C PRO A 86 -10.22 -18.23 -5.57
N THR A 87 -10.02 -18.53 -6.85
CA THR A 87 -9.75 -19.88 -7.35
C THR A 87 -8.47 -20.46 -6.74
N GLN A 88 -8.29 -21.78 -6.89
CA GLN A 88 -7.05 -22.44 -6.45
C GLN A 88 -5.82 -21.85 -7.15
N ALA A 89 -5.89 -21.66 -8.48
CA ALA A 89 -4.79 -21.09 -9.27
C ALA A 89 -4.44 -19.65 -8.84
N GLN A 90 -5.43 -18.83 -8.48
CA GLN A 90 -5.18 -17.51 -7.89
C GLN A 90 -4.50 -17.62 -6.53
N TYR A 91 -4.87 -18.59 -5.69
CA TYR A 91 -4.21 -18.80 -4.40
C TYR A 91 -2.78 -19.33 -4.50
N ASP A 92 -2.48 -20.16 -5.49
CA ASP A 92 -1.12 -20.62 -5.74
C ASP A 92 -0.19 -19.42 -6.00
N ARG A 93 -0.67 -18.43 -6.76
CA ARG A 93 0.07 -17.18 -7.01
C ARG A 93 0.21 -16.31 -5.76
N TYR A 94 -0.83 -16.17 -4.94
CA TYR A 94 -0.72 -15.45 -3.66
C TYR A 94 0.35 -16.08 -2.77
N LEU A 95 0.30 -17.41 -2.63
CA LEU A 95 1.28 -18.11 -1.79
C LEU A 95 2.66 -18.17 -2.39
N TRP A 96 2.79 -18.16 -3.72
CA TRP A 96 4.09 -18.00 -4.36
C TRP A 96 4.74 -16.69 -3.93
N LEU A 97 4.04 -15.56 -4.00
CA LEU A 97 4.57 -14.27 -3.55
C LEU A 97 4.98 -14.31 -2.08
N VAL A 98 4.12 -14.85 -1.21
CA VAL A 98 4.42 -14.99 0.23
C VAL A 98 5.67 -15.84 0.47
N GLN A 99 5.77 -17.00 -0.18
CA GLN A 99 6.92 -17.90 -0.04
C GLN A 99 8.19 -17.29 -0.63
N HIS A 100 8.06 -16.56 -1.74
CA HIS A 100 9.14 -15.83 -2.38
C HIS A 100 9.72 -14.76 -1.43
N PHE A 101 8.86 -13.90 -0.86
CA PHE A 101 9.28 -12.88 0.10
C PHE A 101 9.86 -13.48 1.38
N ARG A 102 9.30 -14.60 1.86
CA ARG A 102 9.87 -15.38 2.96
C ARG A 102 11.27 -15.90 2.63
N GLY A 103 11.50 -16.40 1.42
CA GLY A 103 12.80 -16.87 0.94
C GLY A 103 13.86 -15.76 0.86
N LEU A 104 13.42 -14.51 0.70
CA LEU A 104 14.27 -13.32 0.77
C LEU A 104 14.46 -12.78 2.21
N GLY A 105 13.92 -13.47 3.22
CA GLY A 105 14.04 -13.07 4.61
C GLY A 105 13.26 -11.80 4.96
N TRP A 106 12.25 -11.43 4.17
CA TRP A 106 11.49 -10.19 4.31
C TRP A 106 12.36 -8.91 4.24
N ASP A 107 13.49 -8.98 3.52
CA ASP A 107 14.37 -7.84 3.31
C ASP A 107 13.73 -6.80 2.38
N ASN A 108 13.15 -5.76 2.99
CA ASN A 108 12.40 -4.72 2.28
C ASN A 108 13.19 -3.99 1.20
N ALA A 109 14.52 -3.93 1.31
CA ALA A 109 15.38 -3.35 0.27
C ALA A 109 15.41 -4.18 -1.02
N ARG A 110 14.89 -5.42 -0.98
CA ARG A 110 14.90 -6.38 -2.09
C ARG A 110 13.50 -6.77 -2.56
N LEU A 111 12.50 -6.71 -1.68
CA LEU A 111 11.17 -7.27 -1.98
C LEU A 111 10.49 -6.60 -3.18
N HIS A 112 10.63 -5.29 -3.33
CA HIS A 112 10.03 -4.57 -4.44
C HIS A 112 10.56 -5.09 -5.78
N ASP A 113 11.87 -5.02 -5.97
CA ASP A 113 12.52 -5.40 -7.23
C ASP A 113 12.41 -6.90 -7.53
N ALA A 114 12.30 -7.73 -6.50
CA ALA A 114 12.10 -9.17 -6.65
C ALA A 114 10.66 -9.57 -6.96
N SER A 115 9.67 -8.71 -6.73
CA SER A 115 8.27 -9.04 -6.95
C SER A 115 7.92 -9.00 -8.45
N PRO A 116 7.35 -10.07 -9.03
CA PRO A 116 6.77 -10.06 -10.39
C PRO A 116 5.41 -9.36 -10.45
N PHE A 117 4.91 -8.84 -9.33
CA PHE A 117 3.72 -8.01 -9.21
C PHE A 117 4.13 -6.67 -8.59
N GLN A 118 4.02 -5.58 -9.35
CA GLN A 118 4.40 -4.23 -8.89
C GLN A 118 3.38 -3.22 -9.41
N VAL A 119 2.27 -3.05 -8.70
CA VAL A 119 1.16 -2.24 -9.18
C VAL A 119 1.02 -0.96 -8.35
N VAL A 120 0.96 0.19 -9.02
CA VAL A 120 0.59 1.46 -8.40
C VAL A 120 -0.92 1.54 -8.37
N ASP A 121 -1.49 1.27 -7.20
CA ASP A 121 -2.94 1.35 -6.94
C ASP A 121 -3.35 2.80 -6.58
N PRO A 122 -4.22 3.47 -7.37
CA PRO A 122 -4.75 4.79 -7.05
C PRO A 122 -5.46 4.82 -5.69
N GLY A 123 -6.18 3.75 -5.32
CA GLY A 123 -6.92 3.68 -4.06
C GLY A 123 -6.00 3.68 -2.85
N PHE A 124 -4.98 2.82 -2.88
CA PHE A 124 -3.95 2.76 -1.85
C PHE A 124 -3.19 4.08 -1.70
N ASN A 125 -2.77 4.66 -2.83
CA ASN A 125 -2.03 5.92 -2.84
C ASN A 125 -2.90 7.08 -2.37
N ALA A 126 -4.17 7.15 -2.76
CA ALA A 126 -5.10 8.16 -2.26
C ALA A 126 -5.26 8.10 -0.73
N ILE A 127 -5.37 6.89 -0.16
CA ILE A 127 -5.41 6.69 1.30
C ILE A 127 -4.12 7.17 1.96
N LEU A 128 -2.95 6.79 1.42
CA LEU A 128 -1.64 7.17 1.96
C LEU A 128 -1.41 8.70 1.88
N ILE A 129 -1.75 9.32 0.75
CA ILE A 129 -1.66 10.77 0.54
C ILE A 129 -2.56 11.49 1.53
N ARG A 130 -3.80 11.02 1.69
CA ARG A 130 -4.73 11.59 2.67
C ARG A 130 -4.22 11.44 4.10
N ALA A 131 -3.67 10.28 4.45
CA ALA A 131 -3.08 10.03 5.76
C ALA A 131 -1.88 10.94 6.02
N ALA A 132 -1.04 11.20 5.01
CA ALA A 132 0.07 12.14 5.11
C ALA A 132 -0.43 13.58 5.34
N ALA A 133 -1.44 14.05 4.59
CA ALA A 133 -2.03 15.36 4.81
C ALA A 133 -2.63 15.50 6.23
N ASP A 134 -3.42 14.53 6.68
CA ASP A 134 -4.02 14.54 8.02
C ASP A 134 -2.95 14.48 9.13
N LEU A 135 -1.85 13.74 8.93
CA LEU A 135 -0.73 13.68 9.87
C LEU A 135 0.02 15.01 9.93
N ALA A 136 0.18 15.68 8.78
CA ALA A 136 0.85 16.97 8.71
C ALA A 136 0.09 18.03 9.51
N ASP A 137 -1.23 18.10 9.34
CA ASP A 137 -2.07 19.07 10.03
C ASP A 137 -2.09 18.82 11.55
N LEU A 138 -2.18 17.56 11.97
CA LEU A 138 -2.12 17.20 13.39
C LEU A 138 -0.74 17.53 14.01
N ALA A 139 0.35 17.27 13.28
CA ALA A 139 1.70 17.57 13.72
C ALA A 139 1.92 19.08 13.87
N GLU A 140 1.44 19.88 12.91
CA GLU A 140 1.49 21.36 12.96
C GLU A 140 0.75 21.89 14.20
N VAL A 141 -0.48 21.42 14.45
CA VAL A 141 -1.26 21.81 15.63
C VAL A 141 -0.56 21.49 16.95
N LEU A 142 0.24 20.42 16.98
CA LEU A 142 0.96 19.98 18.17
C LEU A 142 2.38 20.56 18.31
N GLY A 143 2.83 21.34 17.32
CA GLY A 143 4.15 21.97 17.26
C GLY A 143 5.27 21.07 16.70
N GLU A 144 4.95 19.90 16.16
CA GLU A 144 5.90 18.92 15.61
C GLU A 144 6.24 19.23 14.15
N MET A 145 6.86 20.38 13.90
CA MET A 145 6.99 20.97 12.56
C MET A 145 7.82 20.14 11.56
N GLU A 146 8.80 19.36 12.03
CA GLU A 146 9.57 18.46 11.15
C GLU A 146 8.68 17.39 10.52
N ILE A 147 7.85 16.74 11.34
CA ILE A 147 6.87 15.75 10.90
C ILE A 147 5.81 16.42 10.00
N ALA A 148 5.36 17.61 10.37
CA ALA A 148 4.39 18.36 9.58
C ALA A 148 4.90 18.62 8.16
N ASN A 149 6.09 19.20 8.04
CA ASN A 149 6.70 19.55 6.75
C ASN A 149 6.99 18.30 5.91
N ALA A 150 7.53 17.25 6.51
CA ALA A 150 7.84 16.01 5.78
C ALA A 150 6.59 15.36 5.19
N ASN A 151 5.49 15.32 5.95
CA ASN A 151 4.25 14.70 5.47
C ASN A 151 3.48 15.59 4.49
N ARG A 152 3.54 16.92 4.65
CA ARG A 152 2.97 17.86 3.67
C ARG A 152 3.66 17.72 2.32
N ALA A 153 4.99 17.64 2.30
CA ALA A 153 5.76 17.41 1.08
C ALA A 153 5.41 16.06 0.40
N ARG A 154 5.22 14.98 1.17
CA ARG A 154 4.77 13.69 0.62
C ARG A 154 3.38 13.79 0.01
N ALA A 155 2.44 14.44 0.69
CA ALA A 155 1.07 14.61 0.21
C ALA A 155 1.01 15.43 -1.08
N GLU A 156 1.71 16.57 -1.14
CA GLU A 156 1.79 17.42 -2.33
C GLU A 156 2.40 16.68 -3.53
N LYS A 157 3.53 16.00 -3.31
CA LYS A 157 4.19 15.22 -4.34
C LYS A 157 3.31 14.08 -4.86
N GLY A 158 2.68 13.33 -3.95
CA GLY A 158 1.80 12.23 -4.32
C GLY A 158 0.56 12.71 -5.07
N LEU A 159 -0.05 13.81 -4.64
CA LEU A 159 -1.20 14.40 -5.31
C LEU A 159 -0.87 14.83 -6.75
N ALA A 160 0.28 15.49 -6.96
CA ALA A 160 0.74 15.82 -8.30
C ALA A 160 1.01 14.58 -9.16
N ALA A 161 1.53 13.51 -8.55
CA ALA A 161 1.85 12.27 -9.25
C ALA A 161 0.62 11.42 -9.61
N MET A 162 -0.49 11.56 -8.88
CA MET A 162 -1.78 10.90 -9.18
C MET A 162 -2.29 11.26 -10.57
N GLU A 163 -2.01 12.47 -11.07
CA GLU A 163 -2.45 12.92 -12.39
C GLU A 163 -1.88 12.06 -13.54
N ARG A 164 -0.76 11.35 -13.31
CA ARG A 164 -0.23 10.38 -14.28
C ARG A 164 -1.11 9.14 -14.44
N LEU A 165 -1.97 8.86 -13.45
CA LEU A 165 -2.88 7.72 -13.45
C LEU A 165 -4.25 8.09 -14.05
N TRP A 166 -4.54 9.37 -14.27
CA TRP A 166 -5.80 9.79 -14.86
C TRP A 166 -5.87 9.35 -16.33
N SER A 167 -7.01 8.79 -16.73
CA SER A 167 -7.32 8.45 -18.10
C SER A 167 -8.53 9.25 -18.59
N ASP A 168 -8.31 10.16 -19.53
CA ASP A 168 -9.40 10.91 -20.18
C ASP A 168 -10.36 9.99 -20.95
N ALA A 169 -9.83 8.90 -21.53
CA ALA A 169 -10.63 7.94 -22.29
C ALA A 169 -11.65 7.21 -21.41
N HIS A 170 -11.30 6.93 -20.15
CA HIS A 170 -12.16 6.22 -19.21
C HIS A 170 -12.82 7.14 -18.17
N GLY A 171 -12.39 8.41 -18.08
CA GLY A 171 -12.89 9.37 -17.10
C GLY A 171 -12.60 8.96 -15.65
N GLN A 172 -11.49 8.26 -15.41
CA GLN A 172 -11.13 7.74 -14.09
C GLN A 172 -9.61 7.55 -13.95
N TYR A 173 -9.15 7.39 -12.70
CA TYR A 173 -7.78 6.98 -12.40
C TYR A 173 -7.63 5.46 -12.59
N LEU A 174 -6.55 5.04 -13.25
CA LEU A 174 -6.24 3.64 -13.54
C LEU A 174 -5.05 3.15 -12.71
N CYS A 175 -5.03 1.85 -12.44
CA CYS A 175 -3.84 1.22 -11.89
C CYS A 175 -2.72 1.22 -12.94
N LEU A 176 -1.48 1.38 -12.48
CA LEU A 176 -0.29 1.33 -13.33
C LEU A 176 0.57 0.13 -12.93
N ASP A 177 0.80 -0.77 -13.88
CA ASP A 177 1.68 -1.90 -13.71
C ASP A 177 3.13 -1.49 -14.03
N ARG A 178 4.00 -1.40 -13.03
CA ARG A 178 5.37 -0.90 -13.22
C ARG A 178 6.24 -1.81 -14.08
N ILE A 179 5.85 -3.07 -14.25
CA ILE A 179 6.62 -4.03 -15.02
C ILE A 179 6.38 -3.83 -16.52
N THR A 180 5.14 -3.58 -16.91
CA THR A 180 4.74 -3.48 -18.32
C THR A 180 4.57 -2.05 -18.81
N GLY A 181 4.28 -1.10 -17.92
CA GLY A 181 4.00 0.30 -18.25
C GLY A 181 2.53 0.51 -18.56
#